data_AF-A0A958ANV9-F1
#
_entry.id   AF-A0A958ANV9-F1
#
_cell.length_a   1.000
_cell.length_b   1.000
_cell.length_c   1.000
_cell.angle_alpha   90.00
_cell.angle_beta   90.00
_cell.angle_gamma   90.00
#
_symmetry.space_group_name_H-M   'P 1'
#
loop_
_entity.id
_entity.type
_entity.pdbx_description
1 polymer ?
#
loop_
_entity_poly.entity_id
_entity_poly.type
_entity_poly.pdbx_seq_one_letter_code
_entity_poly.pdbx_strand_id
1 'polypeptide(L)'
;MRVIRFLVLLIALAVAFVATPTFELRPFASQLPSDFMADSVLLARFRQWVADDIARSSLILTGWAALTFGLLAVPWPFHRELILSSTTQSKDGQKEIVRRGFVRRIVGLLCLLLTIGGLISMLFFLNTTGETLLVQLLWVGTILSLLLSSALLTTPAPLPASNAPSSCASQSERRAGDSWRTLMVILLLGGILFSWKLTTNPPYVNELTAQLGIDALAMAHGEGDALFAATRFSTPSEEHPFAITAASSALLYWVTADLLLSVRIVGLLAAMASAVATWLIGVELFARRSKTSISDLPLEDQGQSPALMAAWLVLFNIATLYFSRQPIWLEATAWGLFSCWALLRGFRTCDRLAIALSGVLLGFSYVLHSGSLAYVIALLCWWLGFAAMQLGLLPHIAATKQRHRLHLGDFLLWLLGIGTVLAPFALARGQDLLLWFDQRPTSLESAS
;
A
#
# COMPACT_ATOMS: atom_id res chain seq x y z
N MET A 1 29.39 7.18 6.66
CA MET A 1 28.28 6.24 6.33
C MET A 1 26.88 6.77 6.57
N ARG A 2 26.55 7.42 7.71
CA ARG A 2 25.18 7.92 8.01
C ARG A 2 24.68 8.96 6.99
N VAL A 3 25.53 9.91 6.64
CA VAL A 3 25.26 10.96 5.64
C VAL A 3 25.06 10.37 4.24
N ILE A 4 25.85 9.36 3.87
CA ILE A 4 25.74 8.69 2.55
C ILE A 4 24.41 7.93 2.43
N ARG A 5 23.96 7.23 3.48
CA ARG A 5 22.66 6.55 3.47
C ARG A 5 21.48 7.52 3.40
N PHE A 6 21.59 8.66 4.10
CA PHE A 6 20.60 9.73 4.02
C PHE A 6 20.58 10.37 2.63
N LEU A 7 21.75 10.63 2.03
CA LEU A 7 21.87 11.13 0.66
C LEU A 7 21.31 10.15 -0.36
N VAL A 8 21.56 8.84 -0.23
CA VAL A 8 21.00 7.85 -1.15
C VAL A 8 19.48 7.75 -0.99
N LEU A 9 18.96 7.83 0.23
CA LEU A 9 17.52 7.88 0.45
C LEU A 9 16.91 9.16 -0.12
N LEU A 10 17.58 10.30 0.04
CA LEU A 10 17.14 11.59 -0.50
C LEU A 10 17.22 11.62 -2.02
N ILE A 11 18.24 10.99 -2.62
CA ILE A 11 18.36 10.77 -4.06
C ILE A 11 17.27 9.80 -4.54
N ALA A 12 16.99 8.71 -3.83
CA ALA A 12 15.92 7.78 -4.18
C ALA A 12 14.54 8.45 -4.08
N LEU A 13 14.31 9.29 -3.06
CA LEU A 13 13.10 10.11 -2.93
C LEU A 13 13.03 11.20 -4.00
N ALA A 14 14.14 11.85 -4.33
CA ALA A 14 14.22 12.86 -5.40
C ALA A 14 14.03 12.24 -6.79
N VAL A 15 14.52 11.02 -6.99
CA VAL A 15 14.34 10.22 -8.20
C VAL A 15 12.87 9.77 -8.30
N ALA A 16 12.28 9.28 -7.21
CA ALA A 16 10.85 8.99 -7.13
C ALA A 16 10.00 10.25 -7.37
N PHE A 17 10.44 11.40 -6.85
CA PHE A 17 9.85 12.73 -7.03
C PHE A 17 9.88 13.21 -8.48
N VAL A 18 10.99 13.03 -9.19
CA VAL A 18 11.08 13.32 -10.64
C VAL A 18 10.25 12.31 -11.44
N ALA A 19 10.11 11.10 -10.93
CA ALA A 19 9.36 9.99 -11.52
C ALA A 19 7.83 10.05 -11.26
N THR A 20 7.31 11.02 -10.51
CA THR A 20 5.87 11.12 -10.20
C THR A 20 5.06 11.96 -11.21
N PRO A 21 5.53 13.13 -11.69
CA PRO A 21 4.85 13.93 -12.72
C PRO A 21 4.86 13.27 -14.11
N THR A 22 5.76 12.30 -14.28
CA THR A 22 6.04 11.54 -15.49
C THR A 22 4.99 10.47 -15.82
N PHE A 23 4.11 10.13 -14.87
CA PHE A 23 2.97 9.24 -15.11
C PHE A 23 1.72 9.98 -15.65
N GLU A 24 1.73 11.31 -15.76
CA GLU A 24 0.53 12.08 -16.09
C GLU A 24 0.24 12.29 -17.59
N LEU A 25 0.92 11.59 -18.51
CA LEU A 25 0.75 11.66 -19.98
C LEU A 25 0.77 13.08 -20.61
N ARG A 26 1.00 14.14 -19.83
CA ARG A 26 1.18 15.51 -20.29
C ARG A 26 2.67 15.80 -20.46
N PRO A 27 3.05 16.60 -21.46
CA PRO A 27 4.43 17.03 -21.59
C PRO A 27 4.83 17.75 -20.30
N PHE A 28 5.86 17.23 -19.62
CA PHE A 28 6.46 17.74 -18.39
C PHE A 28 6.67 19.27 -18.40
N ALA A 29 6.87 19.82 -19.59
CA ALA A 29 6.99 21.25 -19.88
C ALA A 29 5.75 22.11 -19.56
N SER A 30 4.56 21.52 -19.44
CA SER A 30 3.32 22.25 -19.11
C SER A 30 3.08 22.39 -17.60
N GLN A 31 3.83 21.64 -16.78
CA GLN A 31 3.70 21.63 -15.32
C GLN A 31 4.68 22.59 -14.63
N LEU A 32 5.79 22.96 -15.30
CA LEU A 32 6.80 23.88 -14.77
C LEU A 32 6.56 25.32 -15.25
N PRO A 33 6.87 26.35 -14.44
CA PRO A 33 6.86 27.74 -14.89
C PRO A 33 7.72 27.90 -16.14
N SER A 34 7.23 28.63 -17.15
CA SER A 34 7.94 28.86 -18.42
C SER A 34 9.36 29.39 -18.20
N ASP A 35 9.52 30.21 -17.18
CA ASP A 35 10.76 30.91 -16.86
C ASP A 35 11.81 29.93 -16.28
N PHE A 36 11.35 28.91 -15.53
CA PHE A 36 12.22 27.86 -14.99
C PHE A 36 12.71 26.89 -16.07
N MET A 37 11.93 26.73 -17.14
CA MET A 37 12.26 25.87 -18.29
C MET A 37 13.20 26.55 -19.29
N ALA A 38 13.17 27.89 -19.38
CA ALA A 38 13.95 28.66 -20.34
C ALA A 38 15.46 28.68 -20.00
N ASP A 39 15.82 28.62 -18.72
CA ASP A 39 17.20 28.82 -18.25
C ASP A 39 18.06 27.53 -18.27
N SER A 40 17.48 26.38 -18.61
CA SER A 40 18.12 25.07 -18.46
C SER A 40 18.12 24.26 -19.77
N VAL A 41 19.30 24.15 -20.40
CA VAL A 41 19.53 23.34 -21.62
C VAL A 41 19.18 21.86 -21.40
N LEU A 42 19.35 21.35 -20.18
CA LEU A 42 18.98 19.99 -19.80
C LEU A 42 17.45 19.82 -19.76
N LEU A 43 16.71 20.75 -19.15
CA LEU A 43 15.24 20.71 -19.08
C LEU A 43 14.60 20.91 -20.47
N ALA A 44 15.22 21.71 -21.34
CA ALA A 44 14.78 21.87 -22.72
C ALA A 44 14.83 20.56 -23.53
N ARG A 45 15.80 19.67 -23.25
CA ARG A 45 15.88 18.34 -23.88
C ARG A 45 14.82 17.36 -23.37
N PHE A 46 14.40 17.47 -22.10
CA PHE A 46 13.29 16.68 -21.56
C PHE A 46 11.95 16.96 -22.26
N ARG A 47 11.82 18.11 -22.94
CA ARG A 47 10.63 18.46 -23.75
C ARG A 47 10.40 17.53 -24.94
N GLN A 48 11.42 16.79 -25.37
CA GLN A 48 11.37 15.90 -26.54
C GLN A 48 11.07 14.44 -26.19
N TRP A 49 11.01 14.09 -24.90
CA TRP A 49 10.75 12.71 -24.49
C TRP A 49 9.26 12.39 -24.60
N VAL A 50 8.96 11.24 -25.20
CA VAL A 50 7.59 10.71 -25.32
C VAL A 50 7.11 10.25 -23.94
N ALA A 51 5.82 10.42 -23.64
CA ALA A 51 5.26 10.10 -22.32
C ALA A 51 5.50 8.64 -21.90
N ASP A 52 5.57 7.71 -22.85
CA ASP A 52 5.91 6.30 -22.62
C ASP A 52 7.36 6.07 -22.17
N ASP A 53 8.33 6.77 -22.77
CA ASP A 53 9.74 6.67 -22.37
C ASP A 53 9.96 7.22 -20.97
N ILE A 54 9.22 8.28 -20.68
CA ILE A 54 9.15 8.92 -19.38
C ILE A 54 8.59 7.94 -18.33
N ALA A 55 7.46 7.27 -18.59
CA ALA A 55 6.88 6.26 -17.71
C ALA A 55 7.76 5.00 -17.54
N ARG A 56 8.46 4.58 -18.60
CA ARG A 56 9.44 3.47 -18.51
C ARG A 56 10.64 3.87 -17.64
N SER A 57 11.15 5.09 -17.80
CA SER A 57 12.26 5.59 -17.01
C SER A 57 11.90 5.74 -15.53
N SER A 58 10.70 6.21 -15.20
CA SER A 58 10.20 6.31 -13.83
C SER A 58 10.04 4.94 -13.18
N LEU A 59 9.53 3.94 -13.90
CA LEU A 59 9.46 2.54 -13.44
C LEU A 59 10.84 1.96 -13.17
N ILE A 60 11.80 2.16 -14.08
CA ILE A 60 13.19 1.70 -13.91
C ILE A 60 13.80 2.39 -12.68
N LEU A 61 13.67 3.70 -12.58
CA LEU A 61 14.19 4.48 -11.46
C LEU A 61 13.55 4.09 -10.12
N THR A 62 12.25 3.82 -10.10
CA THR A 62 11.54 3.31 -8.92
C THR A 62 12.01 1.91 -8.55
N GLY A 63 12.21 1.03 -9.54
CA GLY A 63 12.80 -0.30 -9.35
C GLY A 63 14.22 -0.21 -8.77
N TRP A 64 15.08 0.65 -9.32
CA TRP A 64 16.42 0.92 -8.80
C TRP A 64 16.38 1.52 -7.40
N ALA A 65 15.50 2.48 -7.12
CA ALA A 65 15.31 3.05 -5.81
C ALA A 65 14.85 1.99 -4.80
N ALA A 66 13.87 1.15 -5.15
CA ALA A 66 13.37 0.07 -4.30
C ALA A 66 14.42 -1.02 -4.05
N LEU A 67 15.22 -1.36 -5.06
CA LEU A 67 16.27 -2.37 -5.00
C LEU A 67 17.46 -1.86 -4.18
N THR A 68 17.94 -0.65 -4.46
CA THR A 68 18.99 0.01 -3.65
C THR A 68 18.54 0.20 -2.21
N PHE A 69 17.28 0.55 -1.99
CA PHE A 69 16.68 0.64 -0.66
C PHE A 69 16.63 -0.72 0.06
N GLY A 70 16.18 -1.79 -0.61
CA GLY A 70 16.20 -3.14 -0.07
C GLY A 70 17.60 -3.62 0.30
N LEU A 71 18.62 -3.20 -0.46
CA LEU A 71 20.03 -3.50 -0.20
C LEU A 71 20.67 -2.61 0.89
N LEU A 72 20.23 -1.36 1.04
CA LEU A 72 20.80 -0.36 1.96
C LEU A 72 20.10 -0.26 3.30
N ALA A 73 18.91 -0.87 3.46
CA ALA A 73 18.27 -1.09 4.74
C ALA A 73 19.21 -1.95 5.61
N VAL A 74 20.02 -1.23 6.41
CA VAL A 74 20.96 -1.64 7.46
C VAL A 74 20.54 -2.96 8.12
N PRO A 75 21.50 -3.84 8.52
CA PRO A 75 21.21 -5.14 9.15
C PRO A 75 20.07 -5.02 10.15
N TRP A 76 18.93 -5.58 9.78
CA TRP A 76 17.72 -5.55 10.59
C TRP A 76 18.04 -6.22 11.93
N PRO A 77 17.98 -5.49 13.05
CA PRO A 77 18.15 -6.11 14.35
C PRO A 77 16.89 -6.92 14.63
N PHE A 78 16.88 -8.20 14.23
CA PHE A 78 15.85 -9.15 14.66
C PHE A 78 15.80 -9.13 16.19
N HIS A 79 14.67 -8.67 16.76
CA HIS A 79 14.47 -8.53 18.19
C HIS A 79 14.17 -9.88 18.87
N ARG A 80 15.05 -10.87 18.68
CA ARG A 80 14.85 -12.23 19.22
C ARG A 80 15.94 -12.73 20.18
N GLU A 81 16.82 -11.85 20.63
CA GLU A 81 17.73 -12.11 21.74
C GLU A 81 17.03 -11.89 23.09
N LEU A 82 16.10 -12.78 23.45
CA LEU A 82 15.63 -12.92 24.84
C LEU A 82 14.88 -14.24 25.11
N ILE A 83 15.02 -15.23 24.23
CA ILE A 83 14.34 -16.54 24.38
C ILE A 83 15.28 -17.61 25.01
N LEU A 84 16.58 -17.34 25.13
CA LEU A 84 17.55 -18.33 25.64
C LEU A 84 17.81 -18.27 27.15
N SER A 85 17.12 -17.41 27.90
CA SER A 85 17.35 -17.26 29.35
C SER A 85 16.06 -17.34 30.17
N SER A 86 15.37 -18.49 30.16
CA SER A 86 14.47 -18.85 31.27
C SER A 86 14.15 -20.34 31.25
N THR A 87 15.15 -21.17 31.55
CA THR A 87 15.00 -22.61 31.72
C THR A 87 14.47 -22.95 33.11
N THR A 88 13.28 -22.47 33.49
CA THR A 88 12.54 -22.93 34.68
C THR A 88 11.04 -22.55 34.58
N GLN A 89 10.32 -23.02 33.56
CA GLN A 89 8.85 -22.95 33.54
C GLN A 89 8.24 -24.24 34.12
N SER A 90 7.29 -24.06 35.04
CA SER A 90 6.46 -25.14 35.62
C SER A 90 5.73 -25.92 34.52
N LYS A 91 5.76 -27.26 34.61
CA LYS A 91 5.20 -28.20 33.62
C LYS A 91 3.70 -28.02 33.39
N ASP A 92 2.96 -27.44 34.33
CA ASP A 92 1.50 -27.29 34.23
C ASP A 92 1.08 -26.05 33.42
N GLY A 93 1.80 -24.93 33.54
CA GLY A 93 1.56 -23.74 32.71
C GLY A 93 1.90 -23.98 31.24
N GLN A 94 2.85 -24.87 30.96
CA GLN A 94 3.28 -25.19 29.60
C GLN A 94 2.22 -25.99 28.82
N LYS A 95 1.47 -26.89 29.50
CA LYS A 95 0.39 -27.67 28.86
C LYS A 95 -0.79 -26.79 28.43
N GLU A 96 -1.15 -25.79 29.22
CA GLU A 96 -2.27 -24.90 28.90
C GLU A 96 -1.95 -23.95 27.72
N ILE A 97 -0.70 -23.45 27.67
CA ILE A 97 -0.19 -22.65 26.55
C ILE A 97 -0.17 -23.47 25.26
N VAL A 98 0.27 -24.72 25.30
CA VAL A 98 0.28 -25.62 24.14
C VAL A 98 -1.15 -25.93 23.67
N ARG A 99 -2.09 -26.18 24.60
CA ARG A 99 -3.50 -26.44 24.25
C ARG A 99 -4.19 -25.24 23.61
N ARG A 100 -4.01 -24.04 24.18
CA ARG A 100 -4.56 -22.79 23.60
C ARG A 100 -3.93 -22.48 22.23
N GLY A 101 -2.63 -22.73 22.08
CA GLY A 101 -1.93 -22.60 20.80
C GLY A 101 -2.43 -23.59 19.73
N PHE A 102 -2.75 -24.82 20.13
CA PHE A 102 -3.29 -25.84 19.22
C PHE A 102 -4.71 -25.48 18.75
N VAL A 103 -5.60 -25.08 19.65
CA VAL A 103 -6.97 -24.66 19.29
C VAL A 103 -6.93 -23.47 18.33
N ARG A 104 -6.11 -22.44 18.62
CA ARG A 104 -5.94 -21.29 17.72
C ARG A 104 -5.45 -21.69 16.33
N ARG A 105 -4.53 -22.65 16.22
CA ARG A 105 -4.05 -23.16 14.92
C ARG A 105 -5.13 -23.91 14.16
N ILE A 106 -5.94 -24.73 14.83
CA ILE A 106 -7.07 -25.43 14.19
C ILE A 106 -8.09 -24.40 13.66
N VAL A 107 -8.48 -23.44 14.50
CA VAL A 107 -9.44 -22.39 14.09
C VAL A 107 -8.84 -21.56 12.95
N GLY A 108 -7.56 -21.20 13.03
CA GLY A 108 -6.86 -20.49 11.96
C GLY A 108 -6.83 -21.27 10.64
N LEU A 109 -6.57 -22.58 10.68
CA LEU A 109 -6.62 -23.44 9.49
C LEU A 109 -8.05 -23.55 8.94
N LEU A 110 -9.05 -23.64 9.80
CA LEU A 110 -10.45 -23.68 9.38
C LEU A 110 -10.87 -22.37 8.72
N CYS A 111 -10.49 -21.22 9.27
CA CYS A 111 -10.69 -19.91 8.62
C CYS A 111 -9.95 -19.81 7.27
N LEU A 112 -8.76 -20.39 7.16
CA LEU A 112 -8.04 -20.43 5.88
C LEU A 112 -8.77 -21.30 4.85
N LEU A 113 -9.29 -22.46 5.24
CA LEU A 113 -10.15 -23.29 4.38
C LEU A 113 -11.43 -22.57 3.99
N LEU A 114 -12.07 -21.83 4.90
CA LEU A 114 -13.21 -20.97 4.59
C LEU A 114 -12.87 -19.86 3.60
N THR A 115 -11.65 -19.33 3.66
CA THR A 115 -11.17 -18.32 2.70
C THR A 115 -11.08 -18.92 1.30
N ILE A 116 -10.49 -20.12 1.18
CA ILE A 116 -10.38 -20.84 -0.09
C ILE A 116 -11.77 -21.24 -0.61
N GLY A 117 -12.63 -21.78 0.26
CA GLY A 117 -14.00 -22.15 -0.07
C GLY A 117 -14.81 -20.95 -0.53
N GLY A 118 -14.75 -19.84 0.21
CA GLY A 118 -15.43 -18.60 -0.15
C GLY A 118 -14.92 -18.00 -1.47
N LEU A 119 -13.63 -18.10 -1.76
CA LEU A 119 -13.06 -17.68 -3.05
C LEU A 119 -13.62 -18.52 -4.20
N ILE A 120 -13.67 -19.85 -4.03
CA ILE A 120 -14.25 -20.77 -5.03
C ILE A 120 -15.74 -20.50 -5.21
N SER A 121 -16.50 -20.38 -4.13
CA SER A 121 -17.94 -20.05 -4.17
C SER A 121 -18.17 -18.72 -4.85
N MET A 122 -17.39 -17.70 -4.52
CA MET A 122 -17.47 -16.38 -5.15
C MET A 122 -17.27 -16.46 -6.66
N LEU A 123 -16.21 -17.15 -7.13
CA LEU A 123 -15.96 -17.35 -8.55
C LEU A 123 -17.09 -18.14 -9.24
N PHE A 124 -17.67 -19.12 -8.56
CA PHE A 124 -18.82 -19.87 -9.07
C PHE A 124 -20.07 -19.00 -9.20
N PHE A 125 -20.40 -18.21 -8.17
CA PHE A 125 -21.60 -17.35 -8.15
C PHE A 125 -21.52 -16.20 -9.16
N LEU A 126 -20.34 -15.59 -9.32
CA LEU A 126 -20.06 -14.58 -10.35
C LEU A 126 -20.36 -15.10 -11.76
N ASN A 127 -20.18 -16.40 -12.00
CA ASN A 127 -20.38 -17.01 -13.31
C ASN A 127 -21.81 -17.51 -13.55
N THR A 128 -22.64 -17.64 -12.52
CA THR A 128 -23.91 -18.42 -12.61
C THR A 128 -25.17 -17.66 -12.26
N THR A 129 -25.12 -16.72 -11.29
CA THR A 129 -26.36 -16.21 -10.68
C THR A 129 -26.67 -14.75 -10.99
N GLY A 130 -25.68 -13.97 -11.44
CA GLY A 130 -25.84 -12.53 -11.65
C GLY A 130 -26.14 -11.75 -10.35
N GLU A 131 -26.22 -12.40 -9.19
CA GLU A 131 -26.54 -11.77 -7.90
C GLU A 131 -25.32 -11.02 -7.34
N THR A 132 -25.26 -9.73 -7.62
CA THR A 132 -24.10 -8.87 -7.33
C THR A 132 -23.85 -8.69 -5.83
N LEU A 133 -24.90 -8.62 -5.01
CA LEU A 133 -24.80 -8.41 -3.56
C LEU A 133 -24.22 -9.62 -2.84
N LEU A 134 -24.66 -10.84 -3.17
CA LEU A 134 -24.14 -12.06 -2.56
C LEU A 134 -22.65 -12.23 -2.86
N VAL A 135 -22.23 -11.95 -4.09
CA VAL A 135 -20.82 -11.97 -4.50
C VAL A 135 -19.99 -10.94 -3.71
N GLN A 136 -20.51 -9.73 -3.51
CA GLN A 136 -19.83 -8.70 -2.70
C GLN A 136 -19.70 -9.11 -1.23
N LEU A 137 -20.75 -9.68 -0.64
CA LEU A 137 -20.71 -10.19 0.74
C LEU A 137 -19.72 -11.35 0.90
N LEU A 138 -19.69 -12.28 -0.06
CA LEU A 138 -18.69 -13.36 -0.09
C LEU A 138 -17.28 -12.80 -0.21
N TRP A 139 -17.07 -11.81 -1.07
CA TRP A 139 -15.77 -11.17 -1.24
C TRP A 139 -15.26 -10.53 0.06
N VAL A 140 -16.08 -9.69 0.71
CA VAL A 140 -15.73 -9.09 2.01
C VAL A 140 -15.50 -10.19 3.06
N GLY A 141 -16.36 -11.21 3.10
CA GLY A 141 -16.23 -12.34 4.01
C GLY A 141 -14.91 -13.12 3.82
N THR A 142 -14.46 -13.32 2.58
CA THR A 142 -13.18 -13.98 2.29
C THR A 142 -12.00 -13.14 2.74
N ILE A 143 -11.99 -11.84 2.50
CA ILE A 143 -10.93 -10.94 2.98
C ILE A 143 -10.86 -10.97 4.51
N LEU A 144 -12.00 -10.84 5.19
CA LEU A 144 -12.05 -10.88 6.66
C LEU A 144 -11.60 -12.24 7.21
N SER A 145 -12.01 -13.34 6.58
CA SER A 145 -11.57 -14.69 6.96
C SER A 145 -10.07 -14.89 6.76
N LEU A 146 -9.49 -14.34 5.69
CA LEU A 146 -8.04 -14.36 5.45
C LEU A 146 -7.30 -13.63 6.56
N LEU A 147 -7.73 -12.40 6.89
CA LEU A 147 -7.09 -11.61 7.94
C LEU A 147 -7.23 -12.28 9.31
N LEU A 148 -8.42 -12.80 9.62
CA LEU A 148 -8.67 -13.52 10.88
C LEU A 148 -7.82 -14.79 11.00
N SER A 149 -7.74 -15.59 9.92
CA SER A 149 -6.88 -16.78 9.89
C SER A 149 -5.41 -16.42 10.13
N SER A 150 -4.94 -15.34 9.51
CA SER A 150 -3.57 -14.84 9.64
C SER A 150 -3.27 -14.36 11.06
N ALA A 151 -4.22 -13.65 11.68
CA ALA A 151 -4.12 -13.22 13.07
C ALA A 151 -4.06 -14.42 14.05
N LEU A 152 -4.91 -15.43 13.84
CA LEU A 152 -4.97 -16.62 14.69
C LEU A 152 -3.76 -17.55 14.54
N LEU A 153 -3.20 -17.63 13.33
CA LEU A 153 -1.98 -18.39 13.03
C LEU A 153 -0.71 -17.68 13.47
N THR A 154 -0.79 -16.38 13.81
CA THR A 154 0.32 -15.66 14.43
C THR A 154 0.48 -16.17 15.84
N THR A 155 1.51 -16.98 16.08
CA THR A 155 1.81 -17.49 17.42
C THR A 155 2.48 -16.37 18.23
N PRO A 156 1.83 -15.78 19.26
CA PRO A 156 2.57 -14.97 20.21
C PRO A 156 3.57 -15.91 20.90
N ALA A 157 4.86 -15.58 20.82
CA ALA A 157 5.85 -16.27 21.64
C ALA A 157 5.47 -16.05 23.12
N PRO A 158 5.29 -17.12 23.92
CA PRO A 158 4.97 -16.96 25.34
C PRO A 158 6.18 -16.35 26.05
N LEU A 159 6.07 -15.08 26.44
CA LEU A 159 7.01 -14.44 27.37
C LEU A 159 6.48 -14.65 28.80
N PRO A 160 7.29 -15.18 29.74
CA PRO A 160 6.90 -15.24 31.15
C PRO A 160 6.79 -13.83 31.75
N ALA A 161 5.64 -13.55 32.36
CA ALA A 161 5.24 -12.24 32.88
C ALA A 161 6.00 -11.76 34.13
N SER A 162 6.93 -12.54 34.67
CA SER A 162 7.46 -12.27 36.02
C SER A 162 8.74 -11.44 36.07
N ASN A 163 9.55 -11.37 35.00
CA ASN A 163 10.81 -10.60 34.99
C ASN A 163 11.20 -10.06 33.60
N ALA A 164 10.29 -10.09 32.63
CA ALA A 164 10.54 -9.46 31.34
C ALA A 164 10.59 -7.94 31.56
N PRO A 165 11.70 -7.23 31.25
CA PRO A 165 11.64 -5.79 31.20
C PRO A 165 10.52 -5.43 30.23
N SER A 166 9.56 -4.67 30.71
CA SER A 166 8.27 -4.27 30.12
C SER A 166 8.41 -3.48 28.80
N SER A 167 9.20 -3.94 27.83
CA SER A 167 10.03 -3.02 27.04
C SER A 167 10.12 -3.23 25.52
N CYS A 168 9.38 -4.14 24.87
CA CYS A 168 9.54 -4.29 23.40
C CYS A 168 8.28 -3.96 22.57
N ALA A 169 7.12 -4.57 22.83
CA ALA A 169 5.87 -4.17 22.17
C ALA A 169 5.34 -2.83 22.72
N SER A 170 5.38 -2.68 24.05
CA SER A 170 5.04 -1.45 24.77
C SER A 170 5.98 -0.28 24.47
N GLN A 171 7.25 -0.52 24.09
CA GLN A 171 8.13 0.56 23.65
C GLN A 171 7.82 0.98 22.22
N SER A 172 7.50 0.07 21.29
CA SER A 172 7.02 0.44 19.95
C SER A 172 5.75 1.30 20.02
N GLU A 173 4.79 0.90 20.85
CA GLU A 173 3.55 1.66 21.08
C GLU A 173 3.79 2.98 21.84
N ARG A 174 4.66 3.01 22.86
CA ARG A 174 5.06 4.28 23.51
C ARG A 174 5.83 5.22 22.57
N ARG A 175 6.63 4.68 21.62
CA ARG A 175 7.40 5.44 20.63
C ARG A 175 6.50 6.21 19.66
N ALA A 176 5.37 5.63 19.25
CA ALA A 176 4.40 6.31 18.39
C ALA A 176 3.64 7.42 19.13
N GLY A 177 3.43 7.28 20.44
CA GLY A 177 2.62 8.21 21.24
C GLY A 177 3.09 9.66 21.23
N ASP A 178 4.41 9.90 21.27
CA ASP A 178 4.96 11.26 21.35
C ASP A 178 5.05 11.93 19.96
N SER A 179 5.43 11.19 18.91
CA SER A 179 5.54 11.74 17.54
C SER A 179 4.21 11.85 16.81
N TRP A 180 3.18 11.10 17.24
CA TRP A 180 1.82 11.21 16.70
C TRP A 180 1.25 12.62 16.81
N ARG A 181 1.53 13.33 17.91
CA ARG A 181 1.07 14.73 18.09
C ARG A 181 1.64 15.63 17.01
N THR A 182 2.93 15.51 16.73
CA THR A 182 3.60 16.27 15.67
C THR A 182 3.07 15.90 14.29
N LEU A 183 2.77 14.61 14.06
CA LEU A 183 2.10 14.17 12.83
C LEU A 183 0.72 14.80 12.70
N MET A 184 -0.10 14.86 13.76
CA MET A 184 -1.40 15.53 13.72
C MET A 184 -1.27 17.00 13.34
N VAL A 185 -0.26 17.70 13.86
CA VAL A 185 0.02 19.10 13.46
C VAL A 185 0.40 19.17 11.98
N ILE A 186 1.25 18.26 11.49
CA ILE A 186 1.60 18.17 10.06
C ILE A 186 0.35 17.95 9.20
N LEU A 187 -0.52 17.00 9.58
CA LEU A 187 -1.76 16.72 8.86
C LEU A 187 -2.71 17.92 8.88
N LEU A 188 -2.86 18.59 10.03
CA LEU A 188 -3.68 19.80 10.16
C LEU A 188 -3.17 20.92 9.24
N LEU A 189 -1.86 21.19 9.26
CA LEU A 189 -1.23 22.18 8.37
C LEU A 189 -1.42 21.80 6.91
N GLY A 190 -1.30 20.51 6.56
CA GLY A 190 -1.66 19.99 5.25
C GLY A 190 -3.12 20.31 4.92
N GLY A 191 -4.07 19.92 5.76
CA GLY A 191 -5.49 20.20 5.55
C GLY A 191 -5.80 21.69 5.33
N ILE A 192 -5.15 22.59 6.06
CA ILE A 192 -5.26 24.03 5.87
C ILE A 192 -4.67 24.47 4.51
N LEU A 193 -3.47 24.01 4.17
CA LEU A 193 -2.83 24.31 2.87
C LEU A 193 -3.70 23.83 1.69
N PHE A 194 -4.27 22.63 1.82
CA PHE A 194 -5.19 22.05 0.86
C PHE A 194 -6.46 22.90 0.73
N SER A 195 -7.08 23.27 1.85
CA SER A 195 -8.31 24.08 1.88
C SER A 195 -8.07 25.48 1.29
N TRP A 196 -6.93 26.11 1.59
CA TRP A 196 -6.53 27.38 0.99
C TRP A 196 -6.47 27.26 -0.54
N LYS A 197 -5.73 26.27 -1.06
CA LYS A 197 -5.58 26.07 -2.50
C LYS A 197 -6.90 25.79 -3.21
N LEU A 198 -7.82 25.11 -2.54
CA LEU A 198 -9.19 24.88 -3.03
C LEU A 198 -9.93 26.19 -3.32
N THR A 199 -9.72 27.22 -2.49
CA THR A 199 -10.39 28.51 -2.60
C THR A 199 -9.71 29.48 -3.57
N THR A 200 -8.39 29.39 -3.75
CA THR A 200 -7.62 30.36 -4.55
C THR A 200 -7.39 29.96 -6.00
N ASN A 201 -7.39 28.66 -6.31
CA ASN A 201 -7.13 28.18 -7.67
C ASN A 201 -8.45 27.70 -8.30
N PRO A 202 -8.78 28.12 -9.53
CA PRO A 202 -9.96 27.62 -10.21
C PRO A 202 -9.89 26.08 -10.31
N PRO A 203 -10.99 25.36 -10.02
CA PRO A 203 -11.11 23.93 -10.25
C PRO A 203 -10.72 23.55 -11.68
N TYR A 204 -9.56 22.93 -11.88
CA TYR A 204 -9.33 22.20 -13.12
C TYR A 204 -9.97 20.83 -12.95
N VAL A 205 -11.10 20.61 -13.61
CA VAL A 205 -11.75 19.31 -13.66
C VAL A 205 -11.30 18.63 -14.94
N ASN A 206 -10.37 17.68 -14.82
CA ASN A 206 -10.01 16.82 -15.94
C ASN A 206 -11.19 15.89 -16.27
N GLU A 207 -11.25 15.41 -17.51
CA GLU A 207 -12.24 14.44 -18.00
C GLU A 207 -12.35 13.21 -17.09
N LEU A 208 -11.21 12.63 -16.66
CA LEU A 208 -11.19 11.51 -15.72
C LEU A 208 -11.84 11.85 -14.37
N THR A 209 -11.65 13.08 -13.87
CA THR A 209 -12.21 13.51 -12.58
C THR A 209 -13.71 13.79 -12.69
N ALA A 210 -14.14 14.34 -13.82
CA ALA A 210 -15.56 14.49 -14.14
C ALA A 210 -16.23 13.11 -14.25
N GLN A 211 -15.59 12.17 -14.94
CA GLN A 211 -16.09 10.81 -15.13
C GLN A 211 -16.24 10.06 -13.82
N LEU A 212 -15.20 10.07 -12.96
CA LEU A 212 -15.28 9.48 -11.62
C LEU A 212 -16.45 10.06 -10.82
N GLY A 213 -16.67 11.37 -10.95
CA GLY A 213 -17.81 12.04 -10.34
C GLY A 213 -19.16 11.51 -10.85
N ILE A 214 -19.33 11.42 -12.17
CA ILE A 214 -20.54 10.87 -12.81
C ILE A 214 -20.77 9.41 -12.36
N ASP A 215 -19.72 8.59 -12.34
CA ASP A 215 -19.79 7.20 -11.89
C ASP A 215 -20.17 7.12 -10.40
N ALA A 216 -19.64 8.04 -9.57
CA ALA A 216 -19.99 8.16 -8.17
C ALA A 216 -21.46 8.57 -7.98
N LEU A 217 -21.98 9.45 -8.84
CA LEU A 217 -23.39 9.87 -8.84
C LEU A 217 -24.31 8.71 -9.18
N ALA A 218 -23.99 7.99 -10.26
CA ALA A 218 -24.76 6.82 -10.70
C ALA A 218 -24.75 5.75 -9.62
N MET A 219 -23.60 5.49 -8.99
CA MET A 219 -23.50 4.56 -7.87
C MET A 219 -24.32 5.05 -6.65
N ALA A 220 -24.30 6.34 -6.34
CA ALA A 220 -25.06 6.90 -5.22
C ALA A 220 -26.58 6.81 -5.43
N HIS A 221 -27.06 6.92 -6.67
CA HIS A 221 -28.48 6.74 -7.03
C HIS A 221 -28.90 5.28 -7.22
N GLY A 222 -27.97 4.33 -7.08
CA GLY A 222 -28.25 2.91 -7.30
C GLY A 222 -28.39 2.52 -8.78
N GLU A 223 -27.95 3.39 -9.69
CA GLU A 223 -27.92 3.14 -11.15
C GLU A 223 -26.65 2.39 -11.58
N GLY A 224 -25.65 2.30 -10.69
CA GLY A 224 -24.41 1.54 -10.90
C GLY A 224 -24.61 0.05 -10.62
N ASP A 225 -24.59 -0.77 -11.67
CA ASP A 225 -24.56 -2.23 -11.54
C ASP A 225 -23.19 -2.69 -11.02
N ALA A 226 -23.18 -3.43 -9.90
CA ALA A 226 -22.08 -4.16 -9.27
C ALA A 226 -20.73 -3.42 -9.04
N LEU A 227 -20.18 -3.47 -7.82
CA LEU A 227 -18.82 -2.98 -7.51
C LEU A 227 -17.70 -3.52 -8.43
N PHE A 228 -17.94 -4.67 -9.05
CA PHE A 228 -16.99 -5.38 -9.91
C PHE A 228 -17.21 -5.16 -11.41
N ALA A 229 -18.29 -4.48 -11.80
CA ALA A 229 -18.55 -4.25 -13.22
C ALA A 229 -17.53 -3.28 -13.82
N ALA A 230 -17.21 -3.51 -15.09
CA ALA A 230 -16.53 -2.50 -15.89
C ALA A 230 -17.40 -1.23 -15.95
N THR A 231 -16.77 -0.07 -15.85
CA THR A 231 -17.45 1.22 -15.92
C THR A 231 -18.16 1.37 -17.26
N ARG A 232 -19.51 1.39 -17.24
CA ARG A 232 -20.37 1.42 -18.45
C ARG A 232 -20.21 2.66 -19.31
N PHE A 233 -19.76 3.76 -18.71
CA PHE A 233 -19.69 5.07 -19.34
C PHE A 233 -18.31 5.44 -19.86
N SER A 234 -17.31 4.57 -19.67
CA SER A 234 -15.97 4.79 -20.20
C SER A 234 -15.83 4.05 -21.54
N THR A 235 -15.39 4.75 -22.59
CA THR A 235 -14.44 4.14 -23.54
C THR A 235 -13.40 3.41 -22.70
N PRO A 236 -12.95 2.18 -23.03
CA PRO A 236 -12.03 1.42 -22.20
C PRO A 236 -10.67 2.13 -22.12
N SER A 237 -10.59 3.21 -21.35
CA SER A 237 -9.35 3.81 -20.91
C SER A 237 -8.81 2.80 -19.91
N GLU A 238 -7.67 2.19 -20.25
CA GLU A 238 -7.04 1.13 -19.48
C GLU A 238 -6.72 1.51 -18.02
N GLU A 239 -6.90 2.78 -17.66
CA GLU A 239 -6.51 3.41 -16.39
C GLU A 239 -7.50 3.18 -15.24
N HIS A 240 -8.82 3.16 -15.49
CA HIS A 240 -9.86 2.98 -14.46
C HIS A 240 -10.89 1.92 -14.85
N PRO A 241 -10.54 0.63 -14.78
CA PRO A 241 -11.38 -0.42 -15.34
C PRO A 241 -12.63 -0.76 -14.52
N PHE A 242 -12.78 -0.30 -13.26
CA PHE A 242 -13.80 -0.84 -12.35
C PHE A 242 -14.56 0.21 -11.54
N ALA A 243 -15.85 -0.03 -11.32
CA ALA A 243 -16.77 0.85 -10.60
C ALA A 243 -16.40 1.11 -9.13
N ILE A 244 -15.67 0.19 -8.48
CA ILE A 244 -15.20 0.35 -7.10
C ILE A 244 -14.34 1.61 -6.88
N THR A 245 -13.71 2.14 -7.93
CA THR A 245 -12.96 3.41 -7.90
C THR A 245 -13.81 4.59 -7.47
N ALA A 246 -15.10 4.59 -7.79
CA ALA A 246 -16.04 5.66 -7.46
C ALA A 246 -16.70 5.48 -6.07
N ALA A 247 -16.51 4.34 -5.40
CA ALA A 247 -17.26 3.98 -4.20
C ALA A 247 -17.03 4.93 -3.01
N SER A 248 -15.78 5.35 -2.78
CA SER A 248 -15.44 6.30 -1.72
C SER A 248 -16.09 7.68 -1.96
N SER A 249 -16.11 8.13 -3.21
CA SER A 249 -16.73 9.40 -3.62
C SER A 249 -18.25 9.33 -3.57
N ALA A 250 -18.85 8.19 -3.92
CA ALA A 250 -20.29 7.94 -3.81
C ALA A 250 -20.74 7.99 -2.35
N LEU A 251 -20.01 7.34 -1.44
CA LEU A 251 -20.29 7.39 0.00
C LEU A 251 -20.24 8.82 0.56
N LEU A 252 -19.25 9.62 0.13
CA LEU A 252 -19.15 11.01 0.57
C LEU A 252 -20.18 11.93 -0.09
N TYR A 253 -20.64 11.60 -1.29
CA TYR A 253 -21.73 12.33 -1.95
C TYR A 253 -23.02 12.27 -1.14
N TRP A 254 -23.33 11.14 -0.51
CA TRP A 254 -24.50 11.02 0.39
C TRP A 254 -24.49 12.02 1.55
N VAL A 255 -23.31 12.42 2.01
CA VAL A 255 -23.14 13.37 3.13
C VAL A 255 -23.08 14.82 2.64
N THR A 256 -22.42 15.05 1.50
CA THR A 256 -22.11 16.39 1.01
C THR A 256 -23.15 16.95 0.05
N ALA A 257 -23.91 16.07 -0.64
CA ALA A 257 -24.79 16.40 -1.76
C ALA A 257 -24.11 17.22 -2.89
N ASP A 258 -22.77 17.25 -2.91
CA ASP A 258 -21.95 17.93 -3.90
C ASP A 258 -20.86 16.96 -4.36
N LEU A 259 -20.94 16.60 -5.64
CA LEU A 259 -20.10 15.61 -6.28
C LEU A 259 -18.66 16.08 -6.47
N LEU A 260 -18.46 17.37 -6.74
CA LEU A 260 -17.10 17.91 -6.85
C LEU A 260 -16.47 17.97 -5.46
N LEU A 261 -17.25 18.36 -4.45
CA LEU A 261 -16.79 18.39 -3.07
C LEU A 261 -16.46 16.98 -2.55
N SER A 262 -17.30 15.98 -2.82
CA SER A 262 -17.09 14.61 -2.36
C SER A 262 -15.78 14.01 -2.89
N VAL A 263 -15.54 14.10 -4.20
CA VAL A 263 -14.31 13.62 -4.86
C VAL A 263 -13.07 14.30 -4.26
N ARG A 264 -13.16 15.59 -3.94
CA ARG A 264 -12.04 16.34 -3.36
C ARG A 264 -11.79 15.99 -1.90
N ILE A 265 -12.84 15.75 -1.13
CA ILE A 265 -12.70 15.27 0.26
C ILE A 265 -12.06 13.88 0.27
N VAL A 266 -12.46 12.97 -0.64
CA VAL A 266 -11.76 11.68 -0.82
C VAL A 266 -10.28 11.91 -1.11
N GLY A 267 -9.95 12.76 -2.08
CA GLY A 267 -8.56 13.07 -2.42
C GLY A 267 -7.76 13.66 -1.25
N LEU A 268 -8.37 14.53 -0.44
CA LEU A 268 -7.75 15.07 0.78
C LEU A 268 -7.49 13.98 1.81
N LEU A 269 -8.49 13.14 2.08
CA LEU A 269 -8.35 12.02 3.03
C LEU A 269 -7.28 11.04 2.57
N ALA A 270 -7.23 10.73 1.26
CA ALA A 270 -6.21 9.90 0.66
C ALA A 270 -4.81 10.52 0.72
N ALA A 271 -4.69 11.85 0.56
CA ALA A 271 -3.42 12.56 0.73
C ALA A 271 -2.92 12.47 2.18
N MET A 272 -3.80 12.73 3.15
CA MET A 272 -3.49 12.59 4.57
C MET A 272 -3.09 11.15 4.90
N ALA A 273 -3.86 10.18 4.40
CA ALA A 273 -3.58 8.76 4.55
C ALA A 273 -2.20 8.38 3.97
N SER A 274 -1.84 8.91 2.79
CA SER A 274 -0.51 8.71 2.19
C SER A 274 0.61 9.27 3.06
N ALA A 275 0.43 10.45 3.67
CA ALA A 275 1.38 11.02 4.60
C ALA A 275 1.53 10.17 5.88
N VAL A 276 0.42 9.65 6.43
CA VAL A 276 0.44 8.72 7.57
C VAL A 276 1.16 7.43 7.19
N ALA A 277 0.85 6.83 6.05
CA ALA A 277 1.52 5.64 5.56
C ALA A 277 3.03 5.88 5.40
N THR A 278 3.44 7.01 4.81
CA THR A 278 4.85 7.39 4.68
C THR A 278 5.54 7.53 6.02
N TRP A 279 4.90 8.19 6.99
CA TRP A 279 5.42 8.29 8.35
C TRP A 279 5.60 6.91 8.98
N LEU A 280 4.60 6.02 8.85
CA LEU A 280 4.67 4.66 9.36
C LEU A 280 5.80 3.84 8.72
N ILE A 281 5.98 3.92 7.39
CA ILE A 281 7.13 3.32 6.70
C ILE A 281 8.43 3.89 7.30
N GLY A 282 8.53 5.21 7.42
CA GLY A 282 9.71 5.88 7.97
C GLY A 282 10.05 5.44 9.40
N VAL A 283 9.04 5.35 10.27
CA VAL A 283 9.20 4.88 11.66
C VAL A 283 9.76 3.48 11.68
N GLU A 284 9.25 2.59 10.84
CA GLU A 284 9.81 1.25 10.73
C GLU A 284 11.25 1.34 10.21
N LEU A 285 11.50 1.95 9.06
CA LEU A 285 12.83 2.00 8.43
C LEU A 285 13.92 2.57 9.32
N PHE A 286 13.67 3.72 9.92
CA PHE A 286 14.65 4.44 10.72
C PHE A 286 14.67 3.99 12.17
N ALA A 287 13.85 3.00 12.56
CA ALA A 287 13.79 2.46 13.91
C ALA A 287 15.20 2.08 14.42
N ARG A 288 15.59 2.71 15.52
CA ARG A 288 16.84 2.45 16.24
C ARG A 288 16.55 2.05 17.68
N ARG A 289 17.45 1.25 18.28
CA ARG A 289 17.42 1.03 19.73
C ARG A 289 17.80 2.34 20.42
N SER A 290 16.94 2.80 21.33
CA SER A 290 17.26 3.92 22.20
C SER A 290 18.49 3.57 23.04
N LYS A 291 19.50 4.44 23.02
CA LYS A 291 20.53 4.45 24.06
C LYS A 291 20.00 5.39 25.14
N THR A 292 19.59 4.84 26.27
CA THR A 292 19.23 5.64 27.43
C THR A 292 20.50 6.20 28.07
N SER A 293 20.49 7.50 28.35
CA SER A 293 21.51 8.14 29.18
C SER A 293 21.37 7.70 30.64
N ILE A 294 22.38 7.98 31.46
CA ILE A 294 22.35 7.84 32.92
C ILE A 294 21.20 8.64 33.56
N SER A 295 20.66 9.64 32.84
CA SER A 295 19.54 10.49 33.26
C SER A 295 18.16 10.11 32.69
N ASP A 296 17.97 8.88 32.20
CA ASP A 296 16.72 8.37 31.56
C ASP A 296 16.19 9.17 30.36
N LEU A 297 16.87 10.25 29.96
CA LEU A 297 16.58 10.99 28.75
C LEU A 297 17.13 10.25 27.51
N PRO A 298 16.34 10.13 26.43
CA PRO A 298 16.82 9.54 25.19
C PRO A 298 17.92 10.44 24.58
N LEU A 299 19.14 9.89 24.44
CA LEU A 299 20.30 10.60 23.90
C LEU A 299 20.24 10.83 22.38
N GLU A 300 19.47 10.01 21.67
CA GLU A 300 19.37 10.04 20.20
C GLU A 300 17.92 9.89 19.73
N ASP A 301 17.57 10.60 18.66
CA ASP A 301 16.32 10.39 17.94
C ASP A 301 16.26 8.96 17.39
N GLN A 302 15.15 8.27 17.68
CA GLN A 302 14.92 6.87 17.32
C GLN A 302 14.51 6.68 15.85
N GLY A 303 14.68 7.72 15.02
CA GLY A 303 14.29 7.74 13.61
C GLY A 303 12.94 8.40 13.36
N GLN A 304 12.39 9.11 14.34
CA GLN A 304 11.07 9.73 14.24
C GLN A 304 11.13 11.05 13.46
N SER A 305 12.17 11.86 13.66
CA SER A 305 12.33 13.13 12.91
C SER A 305 12.50 12.93 11.39
N PRO A 306 13.31 11.98 10.87
CA PRO A 306 13.37 11.76 9.43
C PRO A 306 12.06 11.19 8.88
N ALA A 307 11.31 10.41 9.66
CA ALA A 307 9.99 9.89 9.27
C ALA A 307 8.95 11.03 9.16
N LEU A 308 8.93 11.94 10.14
CA LEU A 308 8.06 13.13 10.12
C LEU A 308 8.43 14.07 8.97
N MET A 309 9.73 14.26 8.70
CA MET A 309 10.20 15.05 7.57
C MET A 309 9.75 14.44 6.23
N ALA A 310 9.87 13.12 6.07
CA ALA A 310 9.39 12.42 4.87
C ALA A 310 7.87 12.58 4.68
N ALA A 311 7.09 12.44 5.76
CA ALA A 311 5.65 12.64 5.72
C ALA A 311 5.26 14.07 5.36
N TRP A 312 5.96 15.07 5.93
CA TRP A 312 5.77 16.48 5.58
C TRP A 312 6.09 16.74 4.10
N LEU A 313 7.20 16.23 3.59
CA LEU A 313 7.58 16.38 2.18
C LEU A 313 6.55 15.75 1.22
N VAL A 314 6.06 14.55 1.55
CA VAL A 314 4.99 13.90 0.77
C VAL A 314 3.71 14.73 0.81
N LEU A 315 3.28 15.17 1.99
CA LEU A 315 2.05 15.95 2.13
C LEU A 315 2.14 17.29 1.40
N PHE A 316 3.27 17.99 1.53
CA PHE A 316 3.53 19.25 0.85
C PHE A 316 3.55 19.07 -0.67
N ASN A 317 4.14 17.97 -1.17
CA ASN A 317 4.14 17.65 -2.58
C ASN A 317 2.70 17.40 -3.09
N ILE A 318 1.94 16.56 -2.41
CA ILE A 318 0.54 16.29 -2.81
C ILE A 318 -0.29 17.59 -2.80
N ALA A 319 -0.11 18.44 -1.78
CA ALA A 319 -0.80 19.73 -1.69
C ALA A 319 -0.47 20.68 -2.84
N THR A 320 0.77 20.66 -3.31
CA THR A 320 1.28 21.65 -4.30
C THR A 320 1.11 21.18 -5.73
N LEU A 321 1.36 19.90 -6.02
CA LEU A 321 1.36 19.36 -7.38
C LEU A 321 0.02 18.70 -7.78
N TYR A 322 -0.63 17.99 -6.86
CA TYR A 322 -1.69 17.03 -7.21
C TYR A 322 -3.12 17.49 -6.87
N PHE A 323 -3.30 18.22 -5.77
CA PHE A 323 -4.63 18.38 -5.17
C PHE A 323 -5.66 19.15 -6.01
N SER A 324 -5.24 20.11 -6.86
CA SER A 324 -6.20 20.82 -7.72
C SER A 324 -6.44 20.14 -9.08
N ARG A 325 -5.79 19.00 -9.35
CA ARG A 325 -5.70 18.45 -10.72
C ARG A 325 -6.06 16.97 -10.83
N GLN A 326 -5.72 16.12 -9.85
CA GLN A 326 -5.86 14.66 -9.97
C GLN A 326 -6.12 13.93 -8.63
N PRO A 327 -7.28 14.14 -7.97
CA PRO A 327 -7.60 13.48 -6.69
C PRO A 327 -7.74 11.94 -6.80
N ILE A 328 -7.99 11.43 -8.01
CA ILE A 328 -8.32 10.02 -8.29
C ILE A 328 -7.17 9.05 -7.94
N TRP A 329 -5.93 9.50 -8.11
CA TRP A 329 -4.74 8.65 -8.00
C TRP A 329 -4.27 8.50 -6.55
N LEU A 330 -4.71 9.42 -5.68
CA LEU A 330 -4.24 9.50 -4.31
C LEU A 330 -4.74 8.33 -3.47
N GLU A 331 -5.94 7.82 -3.75
CA GLU A 331 -6.49 6.69 -2.99
C GLU A 331 -5.66 5.42 -3.25
N ALA A 332 -5.41 5.09 -4.52
CA ALA A 332 -4.56 3.97 -4.89
C ALA A 332 -3.13 4.10 -4.31
N THR A 333 -2.58 5.31 -4.32
CA THR A 333 -1.28 5.64 -3.73
C THR A 333 -1.27 5.38 -2.21
N ALA A 334 -2.30 5.83 -1.49
CA ALA A 334 -2.42 5.63 -0.05
C ALA A 334 -2.42 4.14 0.32
N TRP A 335 -3.26 3.35 -0.35
CA TRP A 335 -3.33 1.90 -0.14
C TRP A 335 -2.01 1.20 -0.50
N GLY A 336 -1.34 1.62 -1.57
CA GLY A 336 -0.02 1.11 -1.96
C GLY A 336 1.06 1.39 -0.91
N LEU A 337 1.09 2.60 -0.34
CA LEU A 337 2.01 2.95 0.74
C LEU A 337 1.70 2.19 2.04
N PHE A 338 0.43 2.00 2.40
CA PHE A 338 0.08 1.16 3.55
C PHE A 338 0.45 -0.31 3.31
N SER A 339 0.37 -0.81 2.08
CA SER A 339 0.87 -2.14 1.73
C SER A 339 2.38 -2.23 1.99
N CYS A 340 3.17 -1.26 1.54
CA CYS A 340 4.60 -1.15 1.85
C CYS A 340 4.85 -1.17 3.36
N TRP A 341 4.17 -0.33 4.13
CA TRP A 341 4.31 -0.32 5.57
C TRP A 341 3.97 -1.68 6.20
N ALA A 342 2.84 -2.26 5.84
CA ALA A 342 2.37 -3.52 6.41
C ALA A 342 3.34 -4.67 6.12
N LEU A 343 3.92 -4.72 4.90
CA LEU A 343 4.92 -5.74 4.56
C LEU A 343 6.20 -5.54 5.37
N LEU A 344 6.68 -4.30 5.47
CA LEU A 344 7.88 -3.97 6.24
C LEU A 344 7.71 -4.30 7.72
N ARG A 345 6.55 -3.97 8.29
CA ARG A 345 6.18 -4.34 9.66
C ARG A 345 6.13 -5.85 9.80
N GLY A 346 5.48 -6.56 8.86
CA GLY A 346 5.40 -8.01 8.84
C GLY A 346 6.77 -8.69 8.84
N PHE A 347 7.72 -8.17 8.04
CA PHE A 347 9.10 -8.66 8.06
C PHE A 347 9.83 -8.40 9.38
N ARG A 348 9.58 -7.25 10.03
CA ARG A 348 10.21 -6.91 11.31
C ARG A 348 9.66 -7.68 12.49
N THR A 349 8.34 -7.79 12.58
CA THR A 349 7.65 -8.40 13.71
C THR A 349 7.39 -9.89 13.51
N CYS A 350 7.62 -10.41 12.29
CA CYS A 350 7.19 -11.74 11.86
C CYS A 350 5.68 -11.94 12.04
N ASP A 351 4.91 -10.87 11.89
CA ASP A 351 3.46 -10.87 12.03
C ASP A 351 2.81 -11.26 10.69
N ARG A 352 2.15 -12.42 10.68
CA ARG A 352 1.48 -12.94 9.48
C ARG A 352 0.26 -12.11 9.11
N LEU A 353 -0.40 -11.47 10.07
CA LEU A 353 -1.50 -10.56 9.79
C LEU A 353 -1.00 -9.38 8.97
N ALA A 354 0.11 -8.77 9.36
CA ALA A 354 0.70 -7.65 8.63
C ALA A 354 1.13 -8.06 7.20
N ILE A 355 1.66 -9.27 7.03
CA ILE A 355 1.99 -9.82 5.70
C ILE A 355 0.72 -10.03 4.85
N ALA A 356 -0.31 -10.69 5.37
CA ALA A 356 -1.57 -10.89 4.64
C ALA A 356 -2.23 -9.54 4.29
N LEU A 357 -2.27 -8.63 5.26
CA LEU A 357 -2.79 -7.27 5.08
C LEU A 357 -2.05 -6.55 3.97
N SER A 358 -0.72 -6.64 3.90
CA SER A 358 0.02 -6.00 2.81
C SER A 358 -0.37 -6.51 1.43
N GLY A 359 -0.64 -7.83 1.30
CA GLY A 359 -1.12 -8.40 0.05
C GLY A 359 -2.51 -7.89 -0.33
N VAL A 360 -3.44 -7.87 0.64
CA VAL A 360 -4.80 -7.33 0.45
C VAL A 360 -4.76 -5.86 0.02
N LEU A 361 -4.01 -5.03 0.74
CA LEU A 361 -3.88 -3.60 0.44
C LEU A 361 -3.24 -3.33 -0.93
N LEU A 362 -2.29 -4.16 -1.35
CA LEU A 362 -1.71 -4.08 -2.70
C LEU A 362 -2.75 -4.41 -3.76
N GLY A 363 -3.55 -5.46 -3.54
CA GLY A 363 -4.67 -5.80 -4.41
C GLY A 363 -5.63 -4.62 -4.57
N PHE A 364 -6.03 -3.97 -3.46
CA PHE A 364 -6.90 -2.78 -3.51
C PHE A 364 -6.26 -1.64 -4.29
N SER A 365 -4.99 -1.34 -4.02
CA SER A 365 -4.22 -0.31 -4.73
C SER A 365 -4.22 -0.57 -6.25
N TYR A 366 -4.04 -1.81 -6.68
CA TYR A 366 -4.04 -2.20 -8.10
C TYR A 366 -5.43 -2.12 -8.75
N VAL A 367 -6.47 -2.55 -8.03
CA VAL A 367 -7.86 -2.46 -8.52
C VAL A 367 -8.27 -1.01 -8.75
N LEU A 368 -7.85 -0.12 -7.86
CA LEU A 368 -8.17 1.30 -7.95
C LEU A 368 -7.41 2.00 -9.08
N HIS A 369 -6.18 1.55 -9.39
CA HIS A 369 -5.35 2.19 -10.39
C HIS A 369 -4.27 1.27 -10.97
N SER A 370 -4.13 1.25 -12.30
CA SER A 370 -3.09 0.45 -13.01
C SER A 370 -1.66 0.89 -12.66
N GLY A 371 -1.42 2.20 -12.52
CA GLY A 371 -0.17 2.80 -12.03
C GLY A 371 0.37 2.24 -10.70
N SER A 372 -0.46 1.56 -9.90
CA SER A 372 -0.05 0.85 -8.70
C SER A 372 0.87 -0.36 -8.97
N LEU A 373 1.09 -0.73 -10.23
CA LEU A 373 2.10 -1.69 -10.66
C LEU A 373 3.50 -1.33 -10.13
N ALA A 374 3.79 -0.03 -9.93
CA ALA A 374 5.02 0.42 -9.27
C ALA A 374 5.18 -0.17 -7.85
N TYR A 375 4.10 -0.24 -7.06
CA TYR A 375 4.11 -0.86 -5.73
C TYR A 375 4.28 -2.37 -5.80
N VAL A 376 3.69 -3.03 -6.80
CA VAL A 376 3.86 -4.47 -7.02
C VAL A 376 5.33 -4.79 -7.26
N ILE A 377 5.98 -4.04 -8.17
CA ILE A 377 7.42 -4.18 -8.44
C ILE A 377 8.23 -3.89 -7.16
N ALA A 378 7.94 -2.79 -6.47
CA ALA A 378 8.68 -2.41 -5.27
C ALA A 378 8.62 -3.49 -4.18
N LEU A 379 7.43 -4.05 -3.91
CA LEU A 379 7.24 -5.10 -2.90
C LEU A 379 7.88 -6.43 -3.33
N LEU A 380 7.82 -6.79 -4.61
CA LEU A 380 8.56 -7.95 -5.14
C LEU A 380 10.07 -7.76 -4.98
N CYS A 381 10.60 -6.57 -5.27
CA CYS A 381 12.00 -6.24 -5.02
C CYS A 381 12.34 -6.35 -3.52
N TRP A 382 11.44 -5.96 -2.63
CA TRP A 382 11.64 -6.12 -1.18
C TRP A 382 11.64 -7.60 -0.75
N TRP A 383 10.74 -8.42 -1.29
CA TRP A 383 10.76 -9.87 -1.08
C TRP A 383 12.06 -10.51 -1.58
N LEU A 384 12.51 -10.14 -2.79
CA LEU A 384 13.77 -10.61 -3.36
C LEU A 384 14.98 -10.16 -2.54
N GLY A 385 15.02 -8.90 -2.12
CA GLY A 385 16.06 -8.37 -1.25
C GLY A 385 16.11 -9.13 0.08
N PHE A 386 14.96 -9.39 0.69
CA PHE A 386 14.87 -10.17 1.92
C PHE A 386 15.28 -11.63 1.72
N ALA A 387 14.89 -12.27 0.61
CA ALA A 387 15.34 -13.62 0.26
C ALA A 387 16.86 -13.69 0.05
N ALA A 388 17.45 -12.70 -0.64
CA ALA A 388 18.88 -12.61 -0.86
C ALA A 388 19.67 -12.46 0.46
N MET A 389 19.14 -11.67 1.41
CA MET A 389 19.72 -11.56 2.75
C MET A 389 19.74 -12.90 3.49
N GLN A 390 18.70 -13.73 3.35
CA GLN A 390 18.63 -15.03 4.00
C GLN A 390 19.52 -16.10 3.38
N LEU A 391 19.71 -16.04 2.05
CA LEU A 391 20.63 -16.90 1.33
C LEU A 391 22.11 -16.57 1.63
N GLY A 392 22.38 -15.49 2.38
CA GLY A 392 23.74 -15.09 2.74
C GLY A 392 24.52 -14.48 1.58
N LEU A 393 23.83 -14.06 0.51
CA LEU A 393 24.46 -13.41 -0.65
C LEU A 393 25.08 -12.05 -0.30
N LEU A 394 24.70 -11.46 0.85
CA LEU A 394 25.24 -10.21 1.36
C LEU A 394 26.20 -10.49 2.54
N PRO A 395 27.53 -10.40 2.34
CA PRO A 395 28.54 -10.92 3.27
C PRO A 395 28.65 -10.17 4.61
N HIS A 396 28.01 -9.02 4.78
CA HIS A 396 28.15 -8.18 5.97
C HIS A 396 27.16 -8.50 7.12
N ILE A 397 26.25 -9.47 6.93
CA ILE A 397 25.17 -9.80 7.88
C ILE A 397 25.30 -11.24 8.43
N ALA A 398 26.33 -11.98 8.00
CA ALA A 398 26.56 -13.38 8.37
C ALA A 398 26.85 -13.63 9.89
N ALA A 399 26.99 -12.58 10.69
CA ALA A 399 27.32 -12.68 12.12
C ALA A 399 26.11 -12.94 13.04
N THR A 400 24.89 -12.59 12.65
CA THR A 400 23.69 -12.88 13.46
C THR A 400 23.09 -14.22 13.06
N LYS A 401 23.66 -15.31 13.60
CA LYS A 401 23.13 -16.68 13.55
C LYS A 401 21.75 -16.76 14.23
N GLN A 402 20.70 -16.31 13.57
CA GLN A 402 19.34 -16.75 13.89
C GLN A 402 18.53 -16.78 12.59
N ARG A 403 18.68 -17.90 11.87
CA ARG A 403 17.93 -18.26 10.66
C ARG A 403 16.42 -18.17 10.92
N HIS A 404 15.82 -17.02 10.68
CA HIS A 404 14.43 -16.99 10.26
C HIS A 404 14.46 -17.39 8.80
N ARG A 405 14.09 -18.64 8.52
CA ARG A 405 13.78 -19.04 7.15
C ARG A 405 12.47 -18.35 6.80
N LEU A 406 12.48 -17.59 5.73
CA LEU A 406 11.29 -17.28 4.95
C LEU A 406 10.55 -18.59 4.78
N HIS A 407 9.41 -18.72 5.46
CA HIS A 407 8.53 -19.81 5.12
C HIS A 407 7.92 -19.42 3.78
N LEU A 408 8.05 -20.30 2.78
CA LEU A 408 7.32 -20.20 1.53
C LEU A 408 5.83 -19.86 1.79
N GLY A 409 5.28 -20.36 2.92
CA GLY A 409 3.96 -20.02 3.40
C GLY A 409 3.68 -18.54 3.64
N ASP A 410 4.65 -17.73 4.09
CA ASP A 410 4.43 -16.29 4.30
C ASP A 410 4.36 -15.53 2.96
N PHE A 411 5.15 -15.95 1.96
CA PHE A 411 5.05 -15.42 0.60
C PHE A 411 3.74 -15.84 -0.07
N LEU A 412 3.34 -17.12 0.07
CA LEU A 412 2.05 -17.61 -0.41
C LEU A 412 0.88 -16.90 0.27
N LEU A 413 0.99 -16.56 1.54
CA LEU A 413 -0.02 -15.79 2.27
C LEU A 413 -0.16 -14.37 1.71
N TRP A 414 0.96 -13.72 1.40
CA TRP A 414 0.97 -12.41 0.74
C TRP A 414 0.32 -12.47 -0.66
N LEU A 415 0.69 -13.48 -1.47
CA LEU A 415 0.06 -13.71 -2.78
C LEU A 415 -1.43 -14.02 -2.66
N LEU A 416 -1.84 -14.79 -1.64
CA LEU A 416 -3.25 -15.09 -1.39
C LEU A 416 -4.03 -13.81 -1.07
N GLY A 417 -3.45 -12.88 -0.30
CA GLY A 417 -4.03 -11.55 -0.06
C GLY A 417 -4.29 -10.78 -1.35
N ILE A 418 -3.31 -10.73 -2.25
CA ILE A 418 -3.46 -10.09 -3.57
C ILE A 418 -4.55 -10.80 -4.39
N GLY A 419 -4.48 -12.13 -4.47
CA GLY A 419 -5.40 -12.95 -5.23
C GLY A 419 -6.85 -12.82 -4.77
N THR A 420 -7.11 -12.79 -3.46
CA THR A 420 -8.47 -12.62 -2.91
C THR A 420 -9.12 -11.31 -3.32
N VAL A 421 -8.32 -10.24 -3.44
CA VAL A 421 -8.82 -8.94 -3.91
C VAL A 421 -9.00 -8.93 -5.42
N LEU A 422 -8.03 -9.45 -6.20
CA LEU A 422 -8.05 -9.39 -7.66
C LEU A 422 -9.00 -10.40 -8.33
N ALA A 423 -9.34 -11.51 -7.66
CA ALA A 423 -10.16 -12.59 -8.20
C ALA A 423 -11.47 -12.14 -8.88
N PRO A 424 -12.36 -11.34 -8.24
CA PRO A 424 -13.57 -10.82 -8.89
C PRO A 424 -13.28 -10.09 -10.20
N PHE A 425 -12.27 -9.22 -10.17
CA PHE A 425 -11.96 -8.29 -11.25
C PHE A 425 -11.33 -9.00 -12.45
N ALA A 426 -10.47 -9.98 -12.20
CA ALA A 426 -9.90 -10.82 -13.25
C ALA A 426 -10.98 -11.66 -13.96
N LEU A 427 -11.96 -12.17 -13.20
CA LEU A 427 -13.06 -12.96 -13.76
C LEU A 427 -14.02 -12.09 -14.59
N ALA A 428 -14.43 -10.93 -14.06
CA ALA A 428 -15.28 -9.98 -14.78
C ALA A 428 -14.66 -9.57 -16.12
N ARG A 429 -13.38 -9.19 -16.10
CA ARG A 429 -12.65 -8.82 -17.34
C ARG A 429 -12.50 -10.00 -18.31
N GLY A 430 -12.36 -11.22 -17.81
CA GLY A 430 -12.30 -12.42 -18.63
C GLY A 430 -13.62 -12.69 -19.38
N GLN A 431 -14.77 -12.45 -18.73
CA GLN A 431 -16.09 -12.59 -19.35
C GLN A 431 -16.30 -11.54 -20.46
N ASP A 432 -15.91 -10.28 -20.22
CA ASP A 432 -16.00 -9.22 -21.23
C ASP A 432 -15.20 -9.55 -22.49
N LEU A 433 -13.99 -10.11 -22.33
CA LEU A 433 -13.16 -10.54 -23.45
C LEU A 433 -13.79 -11.70 -24.23
N LEU A 434 -14.38 -12.68 -23.54
CA LEU A 434 -15.06 -13.80 -24.19
C LEU A 434 -16.27 -13.34 -25.01
N LEU A 435 -17.08 -12.43 -24.45
CA LEU A 435 -18.21 -11.83 -25.16
C LEU A 435 -17.76 -11.03 -26.39
N TRP A 436 -16.64 -10.32 -26.29
CA TRP A 436 -16.07 -9.60 -27.43
C TRP A 436 -15.62 -10.53 -28.56
N PHE A 437 -15.06 -11.71 -28.24
CA PHE A 437 -14.70 -12.70 -29.26
C PHE A 437 -15.93 -13.32 -29.93
N ASP A 438 -17.00 -13.56 -29.17
CA ASP A 438 -18.25 -14.15 -29.68
C ASP A 438 -19.03 -13.18 -30.59
N GLN A 439 -18.94 -11.87 -30.33
CA GLN A 439 -19.59 -10.83 -31.12
C GLN A 439 -18.82 -10.39 -32.37
N ARG A 440 -17.65 -10.95 -32.67
CA ARG A 440 -16.94 -10.61 -33.92
C ARG A 440 -17.80 -11.08 -35.10
N PRO A 441 -18.31 -10.16 -35.94
CA PRO A 441 -19.12 -10.54 -37.08
C PRO A 441 -18.27 -11.44 -37.98
N THR A 442 -18.79 -12.61 -38.33
CA THR A 442 -18.25 -13.55 -39.33
C THR A 442 -18.35 -12.96 -40.76
N SER A 443 -18.28 -11.64 -40.90
CA SER A 443 -18.47 -10.91 -42.17
C SER A 443 -17.29 -11.04 -43.15
N LEU A 444 -16.37 -11.98 -42.93
CA LEU A 444 -15.32 -12.31 -43.90
C LEU A 444 -15.75 -13.36 -44.94
N GLU A 445 -16.95 -13.95 -44.83
CA GLU A 445 -17.43 -14.98 -45.78
C GLU A 445 -18.27 -14.46 -46.97
N SER A 446 -18.36 -13.14 -47.23
CA SER A 446 -19.11 -12.62 -48.40
C SER A 446 -18.30 -11.76 -49.39
N ALA A 447 -16.97 -11.83 -49.33
CA ALA A 447 -16.10 -11.27 -50.37
C ALA A 447 -15.45 -12.40 -51.19
N SER A 448 -16.26 -13.13 -51.96
CA SER A 448 -15.82 -13.99 -53.06
C SER A 448 -16.71 -13.82 -54.28
#